data_AF-A0A4V1UK40-F1
#
_entry.id   AF-A0A4V1UK40-F1
#
_cell.length_a   1.000
_cell.length_b   1.000
_cell.length_c   1.000
_cell.angle_alpha   90.00
_cell.angle_beta   90.00
_cell.angle_gamma   90.00
#
_symmetry.space_group_name_H-M   'P 1'
#
loop_
_entity.id
_entity.type
_entity.pdbx_description
1 polymer ?
#
loop_
_entity_poly.entity_id
_entity_poly.type
_entity_poly.pdbx_seq_one_letter_code
_entity_poly.pdbx_strand_id
1 'polypeptide(L)'
;PIAMEVVRARFREGLETPKPVPAGKVVEYTIDLHSTNHVWKKGHRLMVQIQSTWFPVIDRNPQTFLPNPYLAKATDYRAQTHRIFHAPRKESRLVFDTVL
;
A
#
# COMPACT_ATOMS: atom_id res chain seq x y z
N PRO A 1 -11.11 -7.47 9.82
CA PRO A 1 -10.46 -7.70 8.51
C PRO A 1 -9.74 -9.05 8.55
N ILE A 2 -9.71 -9.81 7.45
CA ILE A 2 -9.02 -11.11 7.42
C ILE A 2 -7.49 -10.90 7.40
N ALA A 3 -7.04 -9.93 6.60
CA ALA A 3 -5.67 -9.44 6.58
C ALA A 3 -5.64 -7.95 6.25
N MET A 4 -4.57 -7.27 6.68
CA MET A 4 -4.25 -5.87 6.38
C MET A 4 -2.74 -5.71 6.46
N GLU A 5 -2.16 -4.91 5.57
CA GLU A 5 -0.75 -4.54 5.66
C GLU A 5 -0.53 -3.13 5.10
N VAL A 6 0.54 -2.47 5.55
CA VAL A 6 0.99 -1.17 5.07
C VAL A 6 2.41 -1.31 4.53
N VAL A 7 2.59 -0.90 3.28
CA VAL A 7 3.93 -0.75 2.70
C VAL A 7 4.33 0.71 2.62
N ARG A 8 5.58 0.98 2.98
CA ARG A 8 6.20 2.29 2.73
C ARG A 8 6.68 2.34 1.30
N ALA A 9 6.01 3.16 0.49
CA ALA A 9 6.27 3.29 -0.95
C ALA A 9 7.73 3.61 -1.35
N ARG A 10 8.51 4.22 -0.44
CA ARG A 10 9.94 4.47 -0.63
C ARG A 10 10.80 3.20 -0.72
N PHE A 11 10.32 2.08 -0.17
CA PHE A 11 11.03 0.80 -0.13
C PHE A 11 10.50 -0.22 -1.14
N ARG A 12 9.87 0.25 -2.23
CA ARG A 12 9.24 -0.63 -3.24
C ARG A 12 10.21 -1.60 -3.93
N GLU A 13 11.50 -1.27 -3.94
CA GLU A 13 12.57 -2.07 -4.58
C GLU A 13 13.46 -2.78 -3.54
N GLY A 14 13.06 -2.79 -2.27
CA GLY A 14 13.82 -3.34 -1.15
C GLY A 14 13.91 -2.39 0.04
N LEU A 15 14.14 -2.95 1.22
CA LEU A 15 14.19 -2.21 2.49
C LEU A 15 15.49 -1.43 2.70
N GLU A 16 16.57 -1.85 2.04
CA GLU A 16 17.91 -1.28 2.25
C GLU A 16 18.06 0.14 1.69
N THR A 17 17.54 0.39 0.48
CA THR A 17 17.76 1.66 -0.23
C THR A 17 16.42 2.33 -0.57
N PRO A 18 16.02 3.37 0.19
CA PRO A 18 14.81 4.09 -0.11
C PRO A 18 14.94 4.94 -1.38
N LYS A 19 13.92 4.92 -2.23
CA LYS A 19 13.86 5.70 -3.47
C LYS A 19 12.59 6.53 -3.55
N PRO A 20 12.63 7.74 -4.13
CA PRO A 20 11.42 8.52 -4.38
C PRO A 20 10.48 7.77 -5.33
N VAL A 21 9.18 7.98 -5.17
CA VAL A 21 8.17 7.49 -6.12
C VAL A 21 8.03 8.53 -7.23
N PRO A 22 8.20 8.16 -8.51
CA PRO A 22 8.05 9.11 -9.61
C PRO A 22 6.59 9.57 -9.74
N ALA A 23 6.38 10.89 -9.72
CA ALA A 23 5.05 11.48 -9.87
C ALA A 23 4.44 11.15 -11.26
N GLY A 24 3.14 10.86 -11.28
CA GLY A 24 2.38 10.60 -12.51
C GLY A 24 2.71 9.28 -13.22
N LYS A 25 3.68 8.49 -12.73
CA LYS A 25 4.00 7.17 -13.28
C LYS A 25 3.26 6.08 -12.51
N VAL A 26 2.73 5.11 -13.25
CA VAL A 26 2.18 3.89 -12.64
C VAL A 26 3.35 3.04 -12.18
N VAL A 27 3.29 2.61 -10.92
CA VAL A 27 4.30 1.78 -10.26
C VAL A 27 3.61 0.60 -9.61
N GLU A 28 4.21 -0.57 -9.73
CA GLU A 28 3.70 -1.80 -9.13
C GLU A 28 4.24 -1.94 -7.70
N TYR A 29 3.39 -2.46 -6.80
CA TYR A 29 3.76 -2.80 -5.43
C TYR A 29 3.27 -4.21 -5.15
N THR A 30 4.17 -5.07 -4.69
CA THR A 30 3.81 -6.35 -4.09
C THR A 30 3.65 -6.13 -2.59
N ILE A 31 2.47 -6.46 -2.07
CA ILE A 31 2.14 -6.35 -0.65
C ILE A 31 1.83 -7.76 -0.17
N ASP A 32 2.69 -8.28 0.71
CA ASP A 32 2.41 -9.53 1.41
C ASP A 32 1.33 -9.26 2.48
N LEU A 33 0.22 -9.98 2.42
CA LEU A 33 -0.87 -9.89 3.40
C LEU A 33 -0.76 -10.96 4.48
N HIS A 34 0.36 -11.69 4.51
CA HIS A 34 0.64 -12.83 5.36
C HIS A 34 -0.32 -14.01 5.11
N SER A 35 -0.01 -15.15 5.72
CA SER A 35 -0.87 -16.32 5.63
C SER A 35 -2.22 -16.11 6.35
N THR A 36 -3.30 -16.64 5.77
CA THR A 36 -4.64 -16.62 6.37
C THR A 36 -5.32 -17.97 6.19
N ASN A 37 -6.15 -18.36 7.15
CA ASN A 37 -6.99 -19.56 7.06
C ASN A 37 -8.46 -19.14 7.23
N HIS A 38 -9.14 -18.88 6.11
CA HIS A 38 -10.50 -18.34 6.12
C HIS A 38 -11.38 -18.96 5.04
N VAL A 39 -12.67 -19.11 5.35
CA VAL A 39 -13.70 -19.57 4.40
C VAL A 39 -14.78 -18.51 4.25
N TRP A 40 -14.97 -18.03 3.02
CA TRP A 40 -16.11 -17.20 2.67
C TRP A 40 -17.36 -18.05 2.52
N LYS A 41 -18.27 -17.96 3.51
CA LYS A 41 -19.54 -18.70 3.50
C LYS A 41 -20.52 -18.13 2.47
N LYS A 42 -21.53 -18.93 2.11
CA LYS A 42 -22.64 -18.50 1.25
C LYS A 42 -23.24 -17.18 1.77
N GLY A 43 -23.39 -16.21 0.88
CA GLY A 43 -23.90 -14.87 1.20
C GLY A 43 -22.85 -13.85 1.63
N HIS A 44 -21.62 -14.28 1.97
CA HIS A 44 -20.52 -13.36 2.25
C HIS A 44 -19.97 -12.74 0.95
N ARG A 45 -19.28 -11.60 1.09
CA ARG A 45 -18.58 -10.92 -0.01
C ARG A 45 -17.13 -10.68 0.37
N LEU A 46 -16.23 -10.80 -0.61
CA LEU A 46 -14.89 -10.28 -0.51
C LEU A 46 -14.93 -8.75 -0.67
N MET A 47 -14.23 -8.04 0.20
CA MET A 47 -14.07 -6.59 0.15
C MET A 47 -12.59 -6.26 0.30
N VAL A 48 -12.12 -5.34 -0.55
CA VAL A 48 -10.77 -4.78 -0.47
C VAL A 48 -10.91 -3.28 -0.23
N GLN A 49 -10.17 -2.77 0.76
CA GLN A 49 -10.07 -1.34 1.05
C GLN A 49 -8.62 -0.92 0.88
N ILE A 50 -8.40 0.22 0.22
CA ILE A 50 -7.07 0.78 -0.01
C ILE A 50 -7.08 2.22 0.47
N GLN A 51 -6.11 2.56 1.31
CA GLN A 51 -5.91 3.90 1.84
C GLN A 51 -4.41 4.19 2.00
N SER A 52 -4.03 5.46 2.04
CA SER A 52 -2.63 5.88 2.11
C SER A 52 -2.21 6.39 3.49
N THR A 53 -2.97 6.07 4.53
CA THR A 53 -2.69 6.48 5.92
C THR A 53 -3.36 5.50 6.88
N TRP A 54 -2.72 5.22 8.02
CA TRP A 54 -3.31 4.48 9.13
C TRP A 54 -2.91 5.11 10.47
N PHE A 55 -3.32 6.36 10.67
CA PHE A 55 -2.98 7.12 11.86
C PHE A 55 -3.93 6.75 13.02
N PRO A 56 -3.46 6.67 14.28
CA PRO A 56 -2.09 6.93 14.74
C PRO A 56 -1.16 5.71 14.76
N VAL A 57 -1.65 4.53 14.33
CA VAL A 57 -0.90 3.26 14.38
C VAL A 57 0.40 3.35 13.59
N ILE A 58 0.34 3.92 12.38
CA ILE A 58 1.49 4.21 11.52
C ILE A 58 1.61 5.72 11.36
N ASP A 59 2.84 6.23 11.46
CA ASP A 59 3.13 7.64 11.29
C ASP A 59 2.75 8.13 9.87
N ARG A 60 2.29 9.37 9.77
CA ARG A 60 1.82 9.92 8.49
C ARG A 60 2.98 9.98 7.51
N ASN A 61 2.78 9.50 6.29
CA ASN A 61 3.71 9.79 5.20
C ASN A 61 3.63 11.28 4.86
N PRO A 62 4.73 12.04 4.85
CA PRO A 62 4.73 13.43 4.39
C PRO A 62 4.28 13.57 2.92
N GLN A 63 4.34 12.49 2.16
CA GLN A 63 4.11 12.47 0.70
C GLN A 63 5.07 13.41 -0.06
N THR A 64 6.19 13.70 0.58
CA THR A 64 7.40 14.34 0.05
C THR A 64 8.56 13.42 0.40
N PHE A 65 9.45 13.14 -0.56
CA PHE A 65 10.61 12.31 -0.27
C PHE A 65 11.62 13.07 0.58
N LEU A 66 11.95 12.53 1.75
CA LEU A 66 12.97 13.03 2.65
C LEU A 66 13.99 11.92 2.92
N PRO A 67 15.30 12.23 3.06
CA PRO A 67 16.29 11.25 3.48
C PRO A 67 15.86 10.50 4.75
N ASN A 68 15.39 11.23 5.75
CA ASN A 68 14.80 10.69 6.98
C ASN A 68 13.38 11.25 7.19
N PRO A 69 12.32 10.42 7.11
CA PRO A 69 10.94 10.89 7.28
C PRO A 69 10.61 11.26 8.73
N TYR A 70 11.36 10.76 9.72
CA TYR A 70 11.18 11.12 11.13
C TYR A 70 11.56 12.58 11.44
N LEU A 71 12.29 13.23 10.52
CA LEU A 71 12.66 14.64 10.63
C LEU A 71 11.71 15.56 9.83
N ALA A 72 10.57 15.06 9.37
CA ALA A 72 9.60 15.84 8.61
C ALA A 72 9.06 17.03 9.42
N LYS A 73 9.14 18.21 8.82
CA LYS A 73 8.54 19.45 9.34
C LYS A 73 7.11 19.57 8.84
N ALA A 74 6.33 20.46 9.46
CA ALA A 74 4.94 20.71 9.07
C ALA A 74 4.80 21.05 7.56
N THR A 75 5.77 21.79 7.01
CA THR A 75 5.82 22.20 5.59
C THR A 75 6.13 21.08 4.60
N ASP A 76 6.62 19.93 5.08
CA ASP A 76 6.97 18.79 4.22
C ASP A 76 5.74 17.94 3.89
N TYR A 77 4.68 18.03 4.71
CA TYR A 77 3.42 17.34 4.49
C TYR A 77 2.66 18.00 3.34
N ARG A 78 2.42 17.25 2.27
CA ARG A 78 1.67 17.72 1.10
C ARG A 78 0.53 16.76 0.81
N ALA A 79 -0.64 17.30 0.51
CA ALA A 79 -1.73 16.48 0.00
C ALA A 79 -1.37 15.95 -1.40
N GLN A 80 -1.64 14.68 -1.64
CA GLN A 80 -1.47 14.04 -2.95
C GLN A 80 -2.73 13.31 -3.38
N THR A 81 -2.96 13.29 -4.70
CA THR A 81 -3.97 12.45 -5.31
C THR A 81 -3.37 11.07 -5.59
N HIS A 82 -3.98 10.02 -5.04
CA HIS A 82 -3.59 8.64 -5.29
C HIS A 82 -4.60 8.00 -6.23
N ARG A 83 -4.11 7.14 -7.14
CA ARG A 83 -4.95 6.40 -8.08
C ARG A 83 -4.54 4.94 -8.09
N ILE A 84 -5.51 4.06 -7.85
CA ILE A 84 -5.34 2.62 -8.00
C ILE A 84 -5.81 2.25 -9.40
N PHE A 85 -4.96 1.53 -10.14
CA PHE A 85 -5.26 1.13 -11.51
C PHE A 85 -5.81 -0.29 -11.54
N HIS A 86 -6.86 -0.51 -12.34
CA HIS A 86 -7.50 -1.80 -12.56
C HIS A 86 -7.83 -2.01 -14.06
N ALA A 87 -6.94 -1.50 -14.93
CA ALA A 87 -7.09 -1.54 -16.39
C ALA A 87 -6.17 -2.59 -17.02
N PRO A 88 -6.46 -3.06 -18.26
CA PRO A 88 -5.61 -4.02 -18.95
C PRO A 88 -4.13 -3.64 -18.95
N ARG A 89 -3.25 -4.57 -18.56
CA ARG A 89 -1.78 -4.42 -18.38
C ARG A 89 -1.36 -3.52 -17.20
N LYS A 90 -2.28 -3.09 -16.35
CA LYS A 90 -2.07 -2.27 -15.14
C LYS A 90 -3.05 -2.69 -14.04
N GLU A 91 -3.32 -3.98 -13.94
CA GLU A 91 -4.32 -4.55 -13.05
C GLU A 91 -3.76 -4.69 -11.63
N SER A 92 -4.33 -3.94 -10.69
CA SER A 92 -4.21 -4.28 -9.27
C SER A 92 -5.03 -5.56 -9.01
N ARG A 93 -4.43 -6.54 -8.35
CA ARG A 93 -5.07 -7.83 -8.06
C ARG A 93 -4.76 -8.32 -6.66
N LEU A 94 -5.67 -9.15 -6.12
CA LEU A 94 -5.43 -9.95 -4.93
C LEU A 94 -5.16 -11.39 -5.37
N VAL A 95 -4.09 -11.99 -4.87
CA VAL A 95 -3.68 -13.36 -5.17
C VAL A 95 -3.91 -14.21 -3.93
N PHE A 96 -4.49 -15.39 -4.11
CA PHE A 96 -4.81 -16.31 -3.02
C PHE A 96 -4.16 -17.66 -3.27
N ASP A 97 -3.66 -18.26 -2.20
CA ASP A 97 -3.42 -19.70 -2.14
C ASP A 97 -4.73 -20.37 -1.71
N THR A 98 -5.47 -20.93 -2.67
CA THR A 98 -6.73 -21.62 -2.39
C THR A 98 -6.48 -23.11 -2.19
N VAL A 99 -7.03 -23.66 -1.10
CA VAL A 99 -7.09 -25.10 -0.88
C VAL A 99 -8.49 -25.59 -1.29
N LEU A 100 -8.54 -26.65 -2.11
CA LEU A 100 -9.77 -27.30 -2.57
C LEU A 100 -10.32 -28.27 -1.53
#